data_AF-A0A1Y2NSY1-F1
#
_entry.id   AF-A0A1Y2NSY1-F1
#
_cell.length_a   1.000
_cell.length_b   1.000
_cell.length_c   1.000
_cell.angle_alpha   90.00
_cell.angle_beta   90.00
_cell.angle_gamma   90.00
#
_symmetry.space_group_name_H-M   'P 1'
#
loop_
_entity.id
_entity.type
_entity.pdbx_description
1 polymer ?
#
loop_
_entity_poly.entity_id
_entity_poly.type
_entity_poly.pdbx_seq_one_letter_code
_entity_poly.pdbx_strand_id
1 'polypeptide(L)'
;MHKLGGMVLAATISLTSGAFAMPAAAASEAGITPAVSSTISVHTRGDGTQAPVELGDPKEWGVVKLSLTDAAPGDVSPLTIVEVGGGTWSYGWQARNDRKYCYSNYYHGSVKHGSTVNMAGRIVRDVKPAGETSNANYTAGLAYTCYTYYAKY
;
A
#
# COMPACT_ATOMS: atom_id res chain seq x y z
N MET A 1 -48.90 -19.69 -62.12
CA MET A 1 -48.96 -20.99 -61.42
C MET A 1 -49.43 -20.73 -59.99
N HIS A 2 -50.52 -21.39 -59.60
CA HIS A 2 -51.25 -21.25 -58.34
C HIS A 2 -50.64 -22.09 -57.21
N LYS A 3 -50.82 -21.63 -55.95
CA LYS A 3 -51.17 -22.34 -54.69
C LYS A 3 -50.38 -21.76 -53.50
N LEU A 4 -50.98 -21.06 -52.51
CA LEU A 4 -51.90 -21.44 -51.41
C LEU A 4 -51.30 -22.36 -50.32
N GLY A 5 -51.40 -21.92 -49.06
CA GLY A 5 -51.36 -22.73 -47.83
C GLY A 5 -50.03 -22.66 -47.08
N GLY A 6 -49.96 -22.48 -45.77
CA GLY A 6 -50.98 -22.46 -44.73
C GLY A 6 -50.30 -22.27 -43.37
N MET A 7 -50.98 -21.56 -42.48
CA MET A 7 -50.62 -21.31 -41.09
C MET A 7 -50.80 -22.59 -40.25
N VAL A 8 -49.82 -22.94 -39.42
CA VAL A 8 -50.02 -23.82 -38.26
C VAL A 8 -49.18 -23.30 -37.10
N LEU A 9 -49.87 -22.76 -36.08
CA LEU A 9 -49.36 -22.68 -34.72
C LEU A 9 -49.42 -24.07 -34.09
N ALA A 10 -48.34 -24.49 -33.43
CA ALA A 10 -48.40 -25.54 -32.43
C ALA A 10 -47.41 -25.23 -31.29
N ALA A 11 -47.97 -24.85 -30.15
CA ALA A 11 -47.27 -24.83 -28.87
C ALA A 11 -47.21 -26.26 -28.29
N THR A 12 -46.06 -26.68 -27.78
CA THR A 12 -45.96 -27.78 -26.80
C THR A 12 -44.83 -27.49 -25.80
N ILE A 13 -45.06 -27.91 -24.57
CA ILE A 13 -44.41 -27.50 -23.31
C ILE A 13 -43.62 -28.69 -22.74
N SER A 14 -42.40 -28.42 -22.25
CA SER A 14 -41.58 -29.13 -21.22
C SER A 14 -41.16 -30.60 -21.50
N LEU A 15 -40.04 -31.17 -21.02
CA LEU A 15 -39.40 -31.15 -19.70
C LEU A 15 -37.87 -31.47 -19.76
N THR A 16 -37.09 -30.73 -18.97
CA THR A 16 -35.85 -31.07 -18.19
C THR A 16 -34.95 -32.25 -18.59
N SER A 17 -33.63 -32.00 -18.68
CA SER A 17 -32.58 -32.85 -18.08
C SER A 17 -31.23 -32.13 -17.96
N GLY A 18 -30.71 -32.03 -16.73
CA GLY A 18 -29.29 -32.22 -16.42
C GLY A 18 -28.34 -31.03 -16.57
N ALA A 19 -28.14 -30.29 -15.49
CA ALA A 19 -26.93 -29.51 -15.30
C ALA A 19 -25.73 -30.44 -15.07
N PHE A 20 -24.65 -30.24 -15.85
CA PHE A 20 -23.30 -30.33 -15.33
C PHE A 20 -22.59 -29.03 -15.71
N ALA A 21 -22.79 -28.01 -14.86
CA ALA A 21 -21.86 -26.91 -14.79
C ALA A 21 -20.53 -27.52 -14.33
N MET A 22 -19.61 -27.69 -15.27
CA MET A 22 -18.20 -27.86 -14.93
C MET A 22 -17.82 -26.61 -14.12
N PRO A 23 -17.36 -26.72 -12.86
CA PRO A 23 -16.63 -25.61 -12.29
C PRO A 23 -15.42 -25.43 -13.20
N ALA A 24 -15.33 -24.28 -13.87
CA ALA A 24 -14.04 -23.80 -14.31
C ALA A 24 -13.22 -23.70 -13.03
N ALA A 25 -12.38 -24.71 -12.81
CA ALA A 25 -11.31 -24.61 -11.83
C ALA A 25 -10.52 -23.38 -12.26
N ALA A 26 -10.76 -22.27 -11.56
CA ALA A 26 -9.83 -21.17 -11.56
C ALA A 26 -8.52 -21.81 -11.10
N ALA A 27 -7.63 -22.07 -12.05
CA ALA A 27 -6.24 -22.30 -11.75
C ALA A 27 -5.87 -21.11 -10.88
N SER A 28 -5.65 -21.39 -9.59
CA SER A 28 -4.93 -20.48 -8.75
C SER A 28 -3.58 -20.37 -9.43
N GLU A 29 -3.40 -19.32 -10.23
CA GLU A 29 -2.06 -18.82 -10.47
C GLU A 29 -1.52 -18.59 -9.08
N ALA A 30 -0.61 -19.48 -8.66
CA ALA A 30 0.28 -19.22 -7.57
C ALA A 30 1.16 -18.05 -8.02
N GLY A 31 0.56 -16.85 -8.05
CA GLY A 31 1.27 -15.61 -8.10
C GLY A 31 2.14 -15.61 -6.86
N ILE A 32 3.44 -15.72 -7.06
CA ILE A 32 4.42 -15.47 -6.02
C ILE A 32 4.21 -14.00 -5.66
N THR A 33 3.39 -13.73 -4.66
CA THR A 33 3.21 -12.37 -4.16
C THR A 33 4.59 -11.91 -3.66
N PRO A 34 5.07 -10.74 -4.13
CA PRO A 34 6.39 -10.26 -3.78
C PRO A 34 6.48 -10.08 -2.26
N ALA A 35 7.47 -10.72 -1.64
CA ALA A 35 7.68 -10.64 -0.20
C ALA A 35 8.31 -9.29 0.16
N VAL A 36 7.46 -8.30 0.49
CA VAL A 36 7.91 -7.07 1.13
C VAL A 36 8.15 -7.36 2.60
N SER A 37 9.40 -7.20 3.05
CA SER A 37 9.68 -7.17 4.49
C SER A 37 9.42 -5.77 5.03
N SER A 38 8.53 -5.67 6.01
CA SER A 38 8.26 -4.45 6.77
C SER A 38 8.07 -4.79 8.24
N THR A 39 8.79 -4.08 9.12
CA THR A 39 8.58 -4.14 10.56
C THR A 39 8.54 -2.71 11.07
N ILE A 40 7.54 -2.39 11.87
CA ILE A 40 7.42 -1.09 12.54
C ILE A 40 8.21 -1.17 13.84
N SER A 41 9.15 -0.25 14.03
CA SER A 41 9.80 -0.01 15.31
C SER A 41 9.38 1.36 15.82
N VAL A 42 8.79 1.39 17.02
CA VAL A 42 8.37 2.62 17.71
C VAL A 42 9.31 2.87 18.88
N HIS A 43 9.76 4.11 19.01
CA HIS A 43 10.72 4.56 19.97
C HIS A 43 10.24 5.80 20.70
N THR A 44 10.65 5.93 21.96
CA THR A 44 10.38 7.09 22.81
C THR A 44 11.69 7.69 23.30
N ARG A 45 11.70 9.01 23.51
CA ARG A 45 12.89 9.69 24.03
C ARG A 45 13.29 9.09 25.38
N GLY A 46 14.53 8.63 25.45
CA GLY A 46 15.10 8.03 26.65
C GLY A 46 14.99 6.49 26.72
N ASP A 47 14.43 5.84 25.68
CA ASP A 47 14.36 4.36 25.61
C ASP A 47 15.69 3.66 25.24
N GLY A 48 16.78 4.43 25.12
CA GLY A 48 18.10 3.94 24.73
C GLY A 48 18.36 3.94 23.23
N THR A 49 17.35 4.21 22.40
CA THR A 49 17.50 4.42 20.95
C THR A 49 17.60 5.92 20.68
N GLN A 50 18.58 6.33 19.88
CA GLN A 50 18.70 7.73 19.47
C GLN A 50 17.84 7.99 18.22
N ALA A 51 17.09 9.09 18.24
CA ALA A 51 16.35 9.53 17.06
C ALA A 51 17.33 9.83 15.90
N PRO A 52 17.00 9.45 14.66
CA PRO A 52 17.75 9.89 13.49
C PRO A 52 17.88 11.42 13.49
N VAL A 53 19.09 11.93 13.20
CA VAL A 53 19.41 13.37 13.27
C VAL A 53 18.46 14.21 12.41
N GLU A 54 17.94 13.63 11.34
CA GLU A 54 17.01 14.22 10.40
C GLU A 54 15.67 14.60 11.04
N LEU A 55 15.27 13.88 12.08
CA LEU A 55 14.05 14.16 12.84
C LEU A 55 14.25 15.34 13.81
N GLY A 56 15.49 15.75 14.09
CA GLY A 56 15.80 16.71 15.15
C GLY A 56 15.61 16.08 16.53
N ASP A 57 14.78 16.69 17.37
CA ASP A 57 14.55 16.23 18.74
C ASP A 57 13.07 15.83 18.97
N PRO A 58 12.61 14.67 18.46
CA PRO A 58 11.27 14.16 18.73
C PRO A 58 11.14 13.60 20.15
N LYS A 59 9.92 13.62 20.71
CA LYS A 59 9.57 12.92 21.96
C LYS A 59 9.30 11.44 21.71
N GLU A 60 8.77 11.12 20.54
CA GLU A 60 8.46 9.77 20.08
C GLU A 60 8.60 9.74 18.56
N TRP A 61 9.09 8.62 18.03
CA TRP A 61 9.19 8.41 16.59
C TRP A 61 8.99 6.94 16.25
N GLY A 62 8.48 6.68 15.06
CA GLY A 62 8.48 5.35 14.47
C GLY A 62 9.30 5.32 13.21
N VAL A 63 9.84 4.16 12.90
CA VAL A 63 10.55 3.88 11.64
C VAL A 63 10.06 2.58 11.05
N VAL A 64 9.94 2.55 9.73
CA VAL A 64 9.80 1.33 8.95
C VAL A 64 10.86 1.31 7.87
N LYS A 65 11.53 0.17 7.74
CA LYS A 65 12.42 -0.15 6.62
C LYS A 65 11.64 -0.98 5.61
N LEU A 66 11.49 -0.46 4.40
CA LEU A 66 10.83 -1.13 3.28
C LEU A 66 11.87 -1.48 2.22
N SER A 67 12.23 -2.77 2.16
CA SER A 67 13.09 -3.35 1.14
C SER A 67 12.30 -4.33 0.27
N LEU A 68 12.68 -4.41 -1.00
CA LEU A 68 12.27 -5.52 -1.86
C LEU A 68 13.20 -6.69 -1.59
N THR A 69 12.64 -7.81 -1.17
CA THR A 69 13.33 -9.10 -1.11
C THR A 69 12.69 -9.99 -2.17
N ASP A 70 13.46 -10.38 -3.19
CA ASP A 70 13.08 -11.30 -4.28
C ASP A 70 11.78 -10.98 -5.03
N ALA A 71 11.56 -9.72 -5.40
CA ALA A 71 10.39 -9.33 -6.19
C ALA A 71 10.66 -9.30 -7.69
N ALA A 72 9.75 -9.89 -8.48
CA ALA A 72 9.68 -9.68 -9.92
C ALA A 72 9.20 -8.23 -10.23
N PRO A 73 9.67 -7.62 -11.34
CA PRO A 73 9.17 -6.32 -11.78
C PRO A 73 7.66 -6.39 -12.06
N GLY A 74 6.83 -5.61 -11.35
CA GLY A 74 5.40 -5.47 -11.66
C GLY A 74 4.44 -5.33 -10.48
N ASP A 75 4.74 -5.92 -9.32
CA ASP A 75 3.69 -6.28 -8.34
C ASP A 75 3.76 -5.63 -6.95
N VAL A 76 4.50 -4.53 -6.74
CA VAL A 76 4.87 -4.16 -5.37
C VAL A 76 4.45 -2.76 -4.95
N SER A 77 3.57 -2.72 -3.93
CA SER A 77 3.18 -1.50 -3.22
C SER A 77 2.81 -1.82 -1.77
N PRO A 78 3.69 -1.67 -0.76
CA PRO A 78 3.23 -1.53 0.61
C PRO A 78 2.58 -0.16 0.73
N LEU A 79 1.25 -0.12 0.74
CA LEU A 79 0.48 1.00 1.28
C LEU A 79 0.00 0.53 2.65
N THR A 80 0.41 1.20 3.73
CA THR A 80 0.01 0.82 5.08
C THR A 80 -0.49 2.04 5.84
N ILE A 81 -1.52 1.84 6.66
CA ILE A 81 -2.08 2.85 7.57
C ILE A 81 -2.14 2.22 8.96
N VAL A 82 -1.59 2.89 9.97
CA VAL A 82 -1.57 2.44 11.36
C VAL A 82 -1.82 3.60 12.32
N GLU A 83 -2.36 3.29 13.49
CA GLU A 83 -2.49 4.23 14.60
C GLU A 83 -1.27 4.11 15.51
N VAL A 84 -0.46 5.17 15.59
CA VAL A 84 0.81 5.20 16.35
C VAL A 84 1.05 6.57 16.95
N GLY A 85 1.59 6.60 18.16
CA GLY A 85 1.92 7.84 18.88
C GLY A 85 0.77 8.79 19.17
N GLY A 86 -0.48 8.34 19.02
CA GLY A 86 -1.69 9.16 19.18
C GLY A 86 -2.20 9.80 17.89
N GLY A 87 -1.68 9.39 16.73
CA GLY A 87 -2.12 9.86 15.41
C GLY A 87 -2.12 8.76 14.36
N THR A 88 -2.58 9.10 13.16
CA THR A 88 -2.69 8.18 12.02
C THR A 88 -1.47 8.34 11.13
N TRP A 89 -0.72 7.24 10.94
CA TRP A 89 0.45 7.19 10.08
C TRP A 89 0.18 6.33 8.85
N SER A 90 0.21 6.96 7.68
CA SER A 90 0.21 6.26 6.39
C SER A 90 1.61 6.27 5.80
N TYR A 91 2.18 5.09 5.54
CA TYR A 91 3.52 4.96 5.01
C TYR A 91 3.59 3.85 3.98
N GLY A 92 4.63 3.91 3.15
CA GLY A 92 4.74 2.93 2.09
C GLY A 92 5.65 3.28 0.95
N TRP A 93 5.56 2.45 -0.08
CA TRP A 93 6.07 2.79 -1.39
C TRP A 93 5.21 2.19 -2.51
N GLN A 94 5.34 2.72 -3.73
CA GLN A 94 4.70 2.21 -4.94
C GLN A 94 5.71 2.15 -6.09
N ALA A 95 5.67 1.12 -6.91
CA ALA A 95 6.35 1.13 -8.21
C ALA A 95 5.64 2.11 -9.15
N ARG A 96 6.38 3.05 -9.74
CA ARG A 96 5.90 4.04 -10.73
C ARG A 96 6.97 4.20 -11.81
N ASN A 97 6.69 3.78 -13.04
CA ASN A 97 7.61 3.91 -14.19
C ASN A 97 9.04 3.40 -13.85
N ASP A 98 9.15 2.14 -13.43
CA ASP A 98 10.41 1.50 -13.03
C ASP A 98 11.18 2.20 -11.89
N ARG A 99 10.49 3.03 -11.13
CA ARG A 99 11.02 3.76 -9.97
C ARG A 99 10.17 3.48 -8.73
N LYS A 100 10.80 3.60 -7.57
CA LYS A 100 10.16 3.51 -6.27
C LYS A 100 9.72 4.89 -5.82
N TYR A 101 8.42 5.10 -5.65
CA TYR A 101 7.85 6.25 -4.94
C TYR A 101 7.68 5.88 -3.46
N CYS A 102 8.57 6.36 -2.60
CA CYS A 102 8.54 6.17 -1.15
C CYS A 102 7.80 7.33 -0.49
N TYR A 103 6.92 7.07 0.47
CA TYR A 103 6.15 8.12 1.14
C TYR A 103 5.90 7.85 2.62
N SER A 104 5.72 8.92 3.38
CA SER A 104 5.31 8.93 4.78
C SER A 104 4.39 10.13 4.99
N ASN A 105 3.18 9.88 5.47
CA ASN A 105 2.18 10.89 5.79
C ASN A 105 1.70 10.67 7.23
N TYR A 106 1.79 11.67 8.08
CA TYR A 106 1.38 11.54 9.49
C TYR A 106 0.43 12.67 9.86
N TYR A 107 -0.70 12.31 10.43
CA TYR A 107 -1.69 13.23 10.99
C TYR A 107 -1.70 13.07 12.51
N HIS A 108 -1.69 14.18 13.24
CA HIS A 108 -1.94 14.17 14.68
C HIS A 108 -2.79 15.37 15.08
N GLY A 109 -3.93 15.11 15.74
CA GLY A 109 -4.93 16.13 16.03
C GLY A 109 -4.59 17.13 17.14
N SER A 110 -3.58 16.87 17.97
CA SER A 110 -3.36 17.61 19.23
C SER A 110 -1.93 18.09 19.45
N VAL A 111 -0.95 17.67 18.66
CA VAL A 111 0.47 18.04 18.86
C VAL A 111 1.20 18.32 17.55
N LYS A 112 2.31 19.03 17.65
CA LYS A 112 3.27 19.20 16.56
C LYS A 112 3.86 17.84 16.19
N HIS A 113 3.89 17.54 14.91
CA HIS A 113 4.30 16.24 14.42
C HIS A 113 4.95 16.37 13.04
N GLY A 114 5.51 15.28 12.51
CA GLY A 114 6.10 15.30 11.18
C GLY A 114 6.27 13.92 10.58
N SER A 115 6.54 13.92 9.28
CA SER A 115 6.84 12.74 8.48
C SER A 115 8.19 12.93 7.79
N THR A 116 8.91 11.83 7.57
CA THR A 116 10.21 11.85 6.89
C THR A 116 10.37 10.61 6.03
N VAL A 117 11.01 10.79 4.89
CA VAL A 117 11.46 9.73 3.98
C VAL A 117 12.96 9.83 3.83
N ASN A 118 13.66 8.71 3.96
CA ASN A 118 15.07 8.57 3.57
C ASN A 118 15.20 7.45 2.54
N MET A 119 15.65 7.80 1.34
CA MET A 119 15.86 6.86 0.25
C MET A 119 16.95 7.37 -0.70
N ALA A 120 17.85 6.49 -1.13
CA ALA A 120 18.98 6.83 -2.02
C ALA A 120 19.86 7.98 -1.48
N GLY A 121 20.06 8.04 -0.17
CA GLY A 121 20.82 9.09 0.49
C GLY A 121 20.12 10.46 0.55
N ARG A 122 18.88 10.56 0.04
CA ARG A 122 18.09 11.79 0.12
C ARG A 122 17.06 11.70 1.22
N ILE A 123 17.01 12.77 2.00
CA ILE A 123 16.06 12.95 3.11
C ILE A 123 15.05 14.03 2.71
N VAL A 124 13.77 13.69 2.81
CA VAL A 124 12.65 14.62 2.64
C VAL A 124 11.83 14.61 3.91
N ARG A 125 11.59 15.79 4.48
CA ARG A 125 10.90 15.96 5.76
C ARG A 125 9.81 17.02 5.64
N ASP A 126 8.71 16.78 6.33
CA ASP A 126 7.65 17.76 6.56
C ASP A 126 7.22 17.73 8.03
N VAL A 127 7.02 18.90 8.63
CA VAL A 127 6.63 19.07 10.03
C VAL A 127 5.45 20.02 10.07
N LYS A 128 4.41 19.62 10.78
CA LYS A 128 3.13 20.31 10.83
C LYS A 128 2.67 20.58 12.26
N PRO A 129 1.91 21.66 12.47
CA PRO A 129 1.21 21.87 13.74
C PRO A 129 0.10 20.81 13.92
N ALA A 130 -0.52 20.81 15.09
CA ALA A 130 -1.66 19.95 15.40
C ALA A 130 -2.81 20.17 14.40
N GLY A 131 -3.50 19.09 14.02
CA GLY A 131 -4.69 19.14 13.17
C GLY A 131 -4.42 19.21 11.66
N GLU A 132 -3.15 19.26 11.24
CA GLU A 132 -2.74 19.12 9.84
C GLU A 132 -2.13 17.74 9.57
N THR A 133 -1.96 17.41 8.28
CA THR A 133 -1.23 16.21 7.85
C THR A 133 0.13 16.61 7.31
N SER A 134 1.20 16.06 7.89
CA SER A 134 2.56 16.15 7.34
C SER A 134 2.74 15.16 6.20
N ASN A 135 3.40 15.55 5.11
CA ASN A 135 3.59 14.71 3.91
C ASN A 135 5.04 14.76 3.41
N ALA A 136 5.73 13.63 3.43
CA ALA A 136 7.07 13.46 2.90
C ALA A 136 7.09 12.36 1.85
N ASN A 137 7.70 12.63 0.69
CA ASN A 137 7.86 11.61 -0.35
C ASN A 137 9.12 11.84 -1.18
N TYR A 138 9.61 10.77 -1.79
CA TYR A 138 10.70 10.84 -2.75
C TYR A 138 10.64 9.67 -3.73
N THR A 139 11.16 9.89 -4.95
CA THR A 139 11.18 8.88 -6.01
C THR A 139 12.61 8.56 -6.42
N ALA A 140 13.03 7.30 -6.34
CA ALA A 140 14.35 6.81 -6.74
C ALA A 140 14.26 5.46 -7.49
N GLY A 141 15.38 4.83 -7.83
CA GLY A 141 15.38 3.49 -8.44
C GLY A 141 14.73 2.40 -7.57
N LEU A 142 14.20 1.35 -8.19
CA LEU A 142 13.47 0.28 -7.48
C LEU A 142 14.30 -0.44 -6.42
N ALA A 143 15.61 -0.60 -6.64
CA ALA A 143 16.50 -1.31 -5.72
C ALA A 143 16.73 -0.58 -4.38
N TYR A 144 16.40 0.71 -4.27
CA TYR A 144 16.66 1.44 -3.03
C TYR A 144 15.73 1.00 -1.90
N THR A 145 16.30 0.93 -0.70
CA THR A 145 15.54 0.80 0.54
C THR A 145 14.82 2.11 0.84
N CYS A 146 13.54 2.01 1.16
CA CYS A 146 12.70 3.13 1.56
C CYS A 146 12.56 3.11 3.08
N TYR A 147 13.12 4.12 3.75
CA TYR A 147 12.87 4.34 5.17
C TYR A 147 11.80 5.41 5.34
N THR A 148 10.76 5.08 6.09
CA THR A 148 9.65 5.99 6.39
C THR A 148 9.60 6.21 7.88
N TYR A 149 9.45 7.46 8.30
CA TYR A 149 9.36 7.85 9.71
C TYR A 149 8.13 8.69 9.99
N TYR A 150 7.58 8.54 11.20
CA TYR A 150 6.76 9.56 11.86
C TYR A 150 7.51 10.10 13.07
N ALA A 151 7.20 11.34 13.46
CA ALA A 151 7.75 11.97 14.65
C ALA A 151 6.69 12.82 15.36
N LYS A 152 6.66 12.75 16.69
CA LYS A 152 5.88 13.60 17.58
C LYS A 152 6.84 14.47 18.40
N TYR A 153 6.56 15.77 18.53
CA TYR A 153 7.44 16.76 19.17
C TYR A 153 6.88 17.35 20.46
#